data_AF-A0A3C1ZXV5-F1
#
_entry.id   AF-A0A3C1ZXV5-F1
#
_cell.length_a   1.000
_cell.length_b   1.000
_cell.length_c   1.000
_cell.angle_alpha   90.00
_cell.angle_beta   90.00
_cell.angle_gamma   90.00
#
_symmetry.space_group_name_H-M   'P 1'
#
loop_
_entity.id
_entity.type
_entity.pdbx_description
1 polymer ?
#
loop_
_entity_poly.entity_id
_entity_poly.type
_entity_poly.pdbx_seq_one_letter_code
_entity_poly.pdbx_strand_id
1 'polypeptide(L)'
;MEPYTPEALAEVDQLVRQVGEAHQVDVPLTFQLPNHRYGYAVINWLYHRADAALESRMQAAYADTKQQLAAAGYQPYRLGWADRPHAQPSGSLNQQWLEAMRQVSDPAGILAPGHYSSEDAKGTSV
;
A
#
# COMPACT_ATOMS: atom_id res chain seq x y z
N MET A 1 -12.54 12.16 -10.17
CA MET A 1 -12.73 11.26 -9.02
C MET A 1 -14.20 10.93 -9.01
N GLU A 2 -14.56 9.76 -9.52
CA GLU A 2 -15.96 9.32 -9.52
C GLU A 2 -16.38 8.97 -8.09
N PRO A 3 -17.66 9.17 -7.74
CA PRO A 3 -18.26 8.65 -6.51
C PRO A 3 -17.96 7.17 -6.31
N TYR A 4 -17.76 6.75 -5.06
CA TYR A 4 -17.77 5.32 -4.79
C TYR A 4 -19.18 4.77 -5.06
N THR A 5 -19.27 3.59 -5.64
CA THR A 5 -20.53 2.89 -5.87
C THR A 5 -20.64 1.68 -4.94
N PRO A 6 -21.86 1.22 -4.60
CA PRO A 6 -22.04 -0.03 -3.87
C PRO A 6 -21.32 -1.22 -4.53
N GLU A 7 -21.28 -1.24 -5.86
CA GLU A 7 -20.60 -2.28 -6.64
C GLU A 7 -19.09 -2.27 -6.41
N ALA A 8 -18.47 -1.07 -6.37
CA ALA A 8 -17.04 -0.95 -6.07
C ALA A 8 -16.70 -1.42 -4.64
N LEU A 9 -17.58 -1.15 -3.66
CA LEU A 9 -17.38 -1.64 -2.29
C LEU A 9 -17.50 -3.16 -2.22
N ALA A 10 -18.48 -3.73 -2.93
CA ALA A 10 -18.68 -5.18 -3.00
C ALA A 10 -17.52 -5.89 -3.70
N GLU A 11 -16.99 -5.31 -4.78
CA GLU A 11 -15.82 -5.84 -5.48
C GLU A 11 -14.58 -5.87 -4.57
N VAL A 12 -14.32 -4.78 -3.83
CA VAL A 12 -13.20 -4.72 -2.88
C VAL A 12 -13.38 -5.73 -1.74
N ASP A 13 -14.58 -5.87 -1.18
CA ASP A 13 -14.86 -6.88 -0.14
C ASP A 13 -14.64 -8.30 -0.66
N GLN A 14 -15.13 -8.62 -1.86
CA GLN A 14 -14.98 -9.92 -2.47
C GLN A 14 -13.50 -10.26 -2.71
N LEU A 15 -12.74 -9.34 -3.27
CA LEU A 15 -11.31 -9.54 -3.55
C LEU A 15 -10.53 -9.79 -2.26
N VAL A 16 -10.78 -9.00 -1.21
CA VAL A 16 -10.11 -9.18 0.09
C VAL A 16 -10.46 -10.53 0.72
N ARG A 17 -11.72 -10.96 0.63
CA ARG A 17 -12.16 -12.29 1.10
C ARG A 17 -11.48 -13.42 0.35
N GLN A 18 -11.42 -13.33 -0.97
CA GLN A 18 -10.77 -14.35 -1.82
C GLN A 18 -9.29 -14.49 -1.47
N VAL A 19 -8.58 -13.39 -1.22
CA VAL A 19 -7.20 -13.42 -0.75
C VAL A 19 -7.11 -14.05 0.64
N GLY A 20 -8.00 -13.67 1.58
CA GLY A 20 -8.05 -14.28 2.90
C GLY A 20 -8.22 -15.81 2.84
N GLU A 21 -9.15 -16.30 2.03
CA GLU A 21 -9.38 -17.73 1.80
C GLU A 21 -8.16 -18.42 1.19
N ALA A 22 -7.55 -17.85 0.14
CA ALA A 22 -6.40 -18.42 -0.54
C ALA A 22 -5.17 -18.58 0.36
N HIS A 23 -4.96 -17.64 1.29
CA HIS A 23 -3.82 -17.64 2.22
C HIS A 23 -4.18 -18.17 3.63
N GLN A 24 -5.43 -18.59 3.82
CA GLN A 24 -5.97 -19.11 5.07
C GLN A 24 -5.87 -18.13 6.25
N VAL A 25 -6.09 -16.85 5.99
CA VAL A 25 -6.01 -15.76 6.99
C VAL A 25 -7.32 -14.98 7.04
N ASP A 26 -7.69 -14.55 8.25
CA ASP A 26 -8.78 -13.59 8.41
C ASP A 26 -8.27 -12.18 8.12
N VAL A 27 -8.95 -11.47 7.22
CA VAL A 27 -8.56 -10.13 6.78
C VAL A 27 -9.68 -9.14 7.10
N PRO A 28 -9.70 -8.54 8.30
CA PRO A 28 -10.69 -7.54 8.67
C PRO A 28 -10.63 -6.31 7.77
N LEU A 29 -11.77 -5.96 7.18
CA LEU A 29 -11.95 -4.82 6.29
C LEU A 29 -13.00 -3.85 6.86
N THR A 30 -12.73 -2.56 6.76
CA THR A 30 -13.68 -1.49 7.12
C THR A 30 -13.72 -0.44 6.02
N PHE A 31 -14.91 -0.01 5.62
CA PHE A 31 -15.09 1.11 4.71
C PHE A 31 -15.36 2.40 5.49
N GLN A 32 -14.58 3.44 5.22
CA GLN A 32 -14.82 4.79 5.72
C GLN A 32 -15.31 5.65 4.55
N LEU A 33 -16.49 6.25 4.68
CA LEU A 33 -17.16 6.98 3.60
C LEU A 33 -17.40 8.44 4.04
N PRO A 34 -16.38 9.33 3.99
CA PRO A 34 -16.51 10.68 4.53
C PRO A 34 -17.55 11.55 3.82
N ASN A 35 -17.78 11.29 2.54
CA ASN A 35 -18.81 11.93 1.73
C ASN A 35 -19.09 11.09 0.48
N HIS A 36 -20.08 11.49 -0.32
CA HIS A 36 -20.53 10.79 -1.53
C HIS A 36 -19.51 10.72 -2.68
N ARG A 37 -18.33 11.35 -2.58
CA ARG A 37 -17.37 11.42 -3.69
C ARG A 37 -16.22 10.44 -3.56
N TYR A 38 -15.91 9.97 -2.35
CA TYR A 38 -14.84 9.03 -2.12
C TYR A 38 -15.01 8.26 -0.81
N GLY A 39 -14.36 7.12 -0.75
CA GLY A 39 -14.24 6.30 0.45
C GLY A 39 -12.85 5.70 0.56
N TYR A 40 -12.56 5.11 1.72
CA TYR A 40 -11.34 4.36 1.97
C TYR A 40 -11.69 2.97 2.46
N ALA A 41 -11.03 1.97 1.88
CA ALA A 41 -10.97 0.62 2.44
C ALA A 41 -9.78 0.53 3.40
N VAL A 42 -10.04 0.23 4.67
CA VAL A 42 -9.01 0.02 5.69
C VAL A 42 -8.94 -1.47 6.00
N ILE A 43 -7.83 -2.08 5.58
CA ILE A 43 -7.54 -3.50 5.78
C ILE A 43 -6.57 -3.63 6.96
N ASN A 44 -6.93 -4.42 7.97
CA ASN A 44 -6.16 -4.56 9.20
C ASN A 44 -5.41 -5.89 9.24
N TRP A 45 -4.08 -5.83 9.19
CA TRP A 45 -3.20 -6.99 9.26
C TRP A 45 -2.72 -7.18 10.70
N LEU A 46 -3.48 -7.94 11.50
CA LEU A 46 -3.15 -8.19 12.90
C LEU A 46 -2.77 -9.66 13.09
N TYR A 47 -1.56 -9.91 13.56
CA TYR A 47 -1.07 -11.24 13.90
C TYR A 47 -0.07 -11.18 15.06
N HIS A 48 0.12 -12.31 15.73
CA HIS A 48 1.13 -12.42 16.78
C HIS A 48 2.49 -12.72 16.15
N ARG A 49 3.47 -11.84 16.34
CA ARG A 49 4.79 -11.93 15.69
C ARG A 49 5.60 -13.18 16.03
N ALA A 50 5.30 -13.85 17.16
CA ALA A 50 5.97 -15.10 17.51
C ALA A 50 5.49 -16.31 16.66
N ASP A 51 4.38 -16.19 15.94
CA ASP A 51 3.91 -17.22 15.01
C ASP A 51 4.46 -16.95 13.61
N ALA A 52 5.64 -17.51 13.33
CA ALA A 52 6.33 -17.34 12.06
C ALA A 52 5.53 -17.90 10.86
N ALA A 53 4.71 -18.93 11.07
CA ALA A 53 3.90 -19.51 10.01
C ALA A 53 2.72 -18.60 9.65
N LEU A 54 2.05 -18.03 10.65
CA LEU A 54 1.00 -17.03 10.43
C LEU A 54 1.58 -15.73 9.86
N GLU A 55 2.73 -15.27 10.33
CA GLU A 55 3.43 -14.10 9.78
C GLU A 55 3.69 -14.26 8.28
N SER A 56 4.25 -15.41 7.87
CA SER A 56 4.54 -15.69 6.46
C SER A 56 3.27 -15.63 5.59
N ARG A 57 2.17 -16.26 6.03
CA ARG A 57 0.89 -16.23 5.30
C ARG A 57 0.26 -14.84 5.27
N MET A 58 0.34 -14.08 6.36
CA MET A 58 -0.14 -12.69 6.41
C MET A 58 0.65 -11.77 5.47
N GLN A 59 1.97 -11.93 5.40
CA GLN A 59 2.81 -11.16 4.48
C GLN A 59 2.51 -11.50 3.01
N ALA A 60 2.29 -12.79 2.69
CA ALA A 60 1.89 -13.23 1.36
C ALA A 60 0.50 -12.68 0.98
N ALA A 61 -0.48 -12.79 1.88
CA ALA A 61 -1.81 -12.23 1.70
C ALA A 61 -1.79 -10.70 1.51
N TYR A 62 -0.95 -10.00 2.26
CA TYR A 62 -0.75 -8.56 2.12
C TYR A 62 -0.23 -8.17 0.73
N ALA A 63 0.81 -8.88 0.25
CA ALA A 63 1.38 -8.63 -1.06
C ALA A 63 0.36 -8.88 -2.19
N ASP A 64 -0.36 -10.00 -2.10
CA ASP A 64 -1.38 -10.40 -3.07
C ASP A 64 -2.58 -9.43 -3.08
N THR A 65 -3.07 -9.03 -1.91
CA THR A 65 -4.16 -8.04 -1.78
C THR A 65 -3.81 -6.73 -2.49
N LYS A 66 -2.59 -6.20 -2.30
CA LYS A 66 -2.15 -4.98 -2.98
C LYS A 66 -2.11 -5.16 -4.50
N GLN A 67 -1.55 -6.28 -4.97
CA GLN A 67 -1.44 -6.55 -6.40
C GLN A 67 -2.83 -6.65 -7.04
N GLN A 68 -3.75 -7.39 -6.44
CA GLN A 68 -5.09 -7.58 -6.97
C GLN A 68 -5.90 -6.28 -6.95
N LEU A 69 -5.86 -5.52 -5.85
CA LEU A 69 -6.54 -4.21 -5.79
C LEU A 69 -5.98 -3.24 -6.82
N ALA A 70 -4.65 -3.16 -6.97
CA ALA A 70 -4.03 -2.30 -7.97
C ALA A 70 -4.41 -2.72 -9.40
N ALA A 71 -4.48 -4.02 -9.70
CA ALA A 71 -4.91 -4.54 -10.99
C ALA A 71 -6.38 -4.23 -11.29
N ALA A 72 -7.24 -4.20 -10.27
CA ALA A 72 -8.63 -3.77 -10.35
C ALA A 72 -8.81 -2.23 -10.37
N GLY A 73 -7.72 -1.46 -10.33
CA GLY A 73 -7.75 0.01 -10.38
C GLY A 73 -7.89 0.70 -9.02
N TYR A 74 -7.91 -0.04 -7.92
CA TYR A 74 -7.96 0.49 -6.55
C TYR A 74 -6.55 0.74 -6.02
N GLN A 75 -6.14 2.01 -6.02
CA GLN A 75 -4.82 2.41 -5.53
C GLN A 75 -4.86 2.76 -4.02
N PRO A 76 -3.83 2.38 -3.25
CA PRO A 76 -3.76 2.72 -1.83
C PRO A 76 -3.54 4.22 -1.61
N TYR A 77 -4.33 4.83 -0.72
CA TYR A 77 -4.13 6.22 -0.30
C TYR A 77 -2.90 6.38 0.63
N ARG A 78 -2.61 5.35 1.44
CA ARG A 78 -1.45 5.29 2.33
C ARG A 78 -0.82 3.92 2.29
N LEU A 79 0.51 3.90 2.34
CA LEU A 79 1.32 2.69 2.35
C LEU A 79 1.99 2.48 3.71
N GLY A 80 2.13 1.20 4.08
CA GLY A 80 3.00 0.78 5.16
C GLY A 80 4.45 1.14 4.88
N TRP A 81 5.28 1.23 5.92
CA TRP A 81 6.67 1.68 5.79
C TRP A 81 7.46 0.88 4.73
N ALA A 82 7.25 -0.45 4.70
CA ALA A 82 7.94 -1.35 3.79
C ALA A 82 7.62 -1.11 2.30
N ASP A 83 6.49 -0.47 2.00
CA ASP A 83 6.00 -0.32 0.62
C ASP A 83 6.21 1.08 0.05
N ARG A 84 6.61 2.03 0.90
CA ARG A 84 6.88 3.42 0.49
C ARG A 84 7.95 3.57 -0.59
N PRO A 85 9.04 2.78 -0.60
CA PRO A 85 10.04 2.85 -1.67
C PRO A 85 9.50 2.46 -3.06
N HIS A 86 8.35 1.79 -3.13
CA HIS A 86 7.75 1.31 -4.37
C HIS A 86 6.41 1.99 -4.70
N ALA A 87 6.15 3.15 -4.07
CA ALA A 87 4.87 3.83 -4.18
C ALA A 87 4.59 4.44 -5.56
N GLN A 88 5.64 4.69 -6.36
CA GLN A 88 5.49 5.20 -7.73
C GLN A 88 6.23 4.31 -8.72
N PRO A 89 5.68 4.13 -9.93
CA PRO A 89 6.39 3.47 -11.01
C PRO A 89 7.71 4.20 -11.29
N SER A 90 8.82 3.46 -11.27
CA SER A 90 10.14 3.98 -11.58
C SER A 90 10.15 4.71 -12.93
N GLY A 91 10.64 5.94 -12.93
CA GLY A 91 10.74 6.80 -14.11
C GLY A 91 9.47 7.57 -14.47
N SER A 92 8.40 7.51 -13.65
CA SER A 92 7.21 8.33 -13.90
C SER A 92 7.51 9.84 -13.81
N LEU A 93 6.74 10.67 -14.53
CA LEU A 93 6.91 12.13 -14.52
C LEU A 93 6.75 12.71 -13.09
N ASN A 94 5.81 12.17 -12.33
CA ASN A 94 5.57 12.60 -10.95
C ASN A 94 6.78 12.30 -10.07
N GLN A 95 7.37 11.11 -10.20
CA GLN A 95 8.59 10.76 -9.50
C GLN A 95 9.76 11.69 -9.86
N GLN A 96 10.03 11.91 -11.15
CA GLN A 96 11.10 12.81 -11.59
C GLN A 96 10.92 14.23 -11.04
N TRP A 97 9.67 14.71 -11.01
CA TRP A 97 9.34 16.02 -10.44
C TRP A 97 9.58 16.06 -8.93
N LEU A 98 9.15 15.03 -8.18
CA LEU A 98 9.39 14.94 -6.74
C LEU A 98 10.88 14.86 -6.41
N GLU A 99 11.67 14.13 -7.20
CA GLU A 99 13.13 14.06 -7.06
C GLU A 99 13.78 15.42 -7.30
N ALA A 100 13.38 16.14 -8.34
CA ALA A 100 13.87 17.49 -8.61
C ALA A 100 13.55 18.46 -7.46
N MET A 101 12.33 18.39 -6.92
CA MET A 101 11.92 19.20 -5.76
C MET A 101 12.76 18.84 -4.53
N ARG A 102 12.99 17.54 -4.29
CA ARG A 102 13.79 17.05 -3.16
C ARG A 102 15.23 17.55 -3.24
N GLN A 103 15.86 17.52 -4.42
CA GLN A 103 17.22 18.02 -4.61
C GLN A 103 17.36 19.51 -4.29
N VAL A 104 16.32 20.32 -4.53
CA VAL A 104 16.31 21.75 -4.20
C VAL A 104 16.07 21.98 -2.71
N SER A 105 15.12 21.25 -2.11
CA SER A 105 14.70 21.48 -0.73
C SER A 105 15.54 20.78 0.34
N ASP A 106 16.17 19.65 0.00
CA ASP A 106 17.02 18.85 0.88
C ASP A 106 18.28 18.37 0.13
N PRO A 107 19.21 19.28 -0.24
CA PRO A 107 20.40 18.93 -1.01
C PRO A 107 21.33 17.94 -0.30
N ALA A 108 21.28 17.90 1.04
CA ALA A 108 22.08 16.98 1.86
C ALA A 108 21.40 15.62 2.06
N GLY A 109 20.14 15.46 1.64
CA GLY A 109 19.40 14.20 1.74
C GLY A 109 19.10 13.75 3.17
N ILE A 110 19.11 14.66 4.16
CA ILE A 110 19.00 14.29 5.57
C ILE A 110 17.54 14.13 6.03
N LEU A 111 16.57 14.64 5.28
CA LEU A 111 15.16 14.62 5.67
C LEU A 111 14.50 13.34 5.18
N ALA A 112 14.36 12.37 6.09
CA ALA A 112 13.66 11.10 5.86
C ALA A 112 14.09 10.42 4.54
N PRO A 113 15.36 9.99 4.43
CA PRO A 113 15.83 9.26 3.24
C PRO A 113 15.00 7.99 3.02
N GLY A 114 14.69 7.67 1.77
CA GLY A 114 13.84 6.53 1.41
C GLY A 114 12.32 6.80 1.45
N HIS A 115 11.88 7.97 1.94
CA HIS A 115 10.45 8.27 2.05
C HIS A 115 9.84 8.62 0.68
N TYR A 116 9.06 7.69 0.12
CA TYR A 116 8.41 7.83 -1.21
C TYR A 116 9.39 8.10 -2.36
N SER A 117 10.64 7.69 -2.23
CA SER A 117 11.66 7.73 -3.29
C SER A 117 11.73 6.38 -3.99
N SER A 118 12.15 6.36 -5.27
CA SER A 118 12.49 5.11 -5.96
C SER A 118 13.85 4.54 -5.56
N GLU A 119 14.63 5.28 -4.77
CA GLU A 119 15.83 4.75 -4.18
C GLU A 119 15.43 3.74 -3.10
N ASP A 120 15.72 2.47 -3.35
CA ASP A 120 15.97 1.50 -2.28
C ASP A 120 16.90 2.19 -1.29
N ALA A 121 16.57 2.15 0.01
CA ALA A 121 17.40 2.71 1.05
C ALA A 121 18.81 2.10 1.00
N LYS A 122 19.70 2.68 0.20
CA LYS A 122 21.12 2.36 0.19
C LYS A 122 21.70 2.91 1.48
N GLY A 123 21.72 2.06 2.50
CA GLY A 123 22.48 2.30 3.72
C GLY A 123 21.91 1.60 4.93
N THR A 124 22.32 0.35 5.14
CA THR A 124 23.14 -0.03 6.30
C THR A 124 23.78 -1.38 6.01
N SER A 125 24.90 -1.36 5.27
CA SER A 125 25.97 -2.31 5.56
C SER A 125 26.89 -1.60 6.54
N VAL A 126 26.77 -1.97 7.81
CA VAL A 126 27.85 -1.89 8.81
C VAL A 126 27.93 -3.27 9.45
#